data_AF-A0A3N5HF35-F1
#
_entry.id   AF-A0A3N5HF35-F1
#
_cell.length_a   1.000
_cell.length_b   1.000
_cell.length_c   1.000
_cell.angle_alpha   90.00
_cell.angle_beta   90.00
_cell.angle_gamma   90.00
#
_symmetry.space_group_name_H-M   'P 1'
#
loop_
_entity.id
_entity.type
_entity.pdbx_description
1 polymer ?
#
loop_
_entity_poly.entity_id
_entity_poly.type
_entity_poly.pdbx_seq_one_letter_code
_entity_poly.pdbx_strand_id
1 'polypeptide(L)'
;MRRTGALLVLVALGAAAEAPSDAAVELSQLRESAREALSTSCGRCHDRTRSTARPAALRIFDLHERDWSARVTDVQMDHMVERFEGFRMPQADRVAVTRFLDAERASRAALATPPVDAAAAR
;
A
#
# COMPACT_ATOMS: atom_id res chain seq x y z
N MET A 1 39.02 17.28 -51.14
CA MET A 1 37.57 17.26 -50.91
C MET A 1 37.31 16.47 -49.63
N ARG A 2 36.74 17.13 -48.62
CA ARG A 2 36.68 16.69 -47.21
C ARG A 2 35.53 15.70 -47.01
N ARG A 3 35.80 14.53 -46.42
CA ARG A 3 34.77 13.53 -46.06
C ARG A 3 34.20 13.88 -44.70
N THR A 4 32.93 14.26 -44.68
CA THR A 4 32.13 14.58 -43.51
C THR A 4 31.87 13.30 -42.70
N GLY A 5 32.43 13.20 -41.50
CA GLY A 5 32.13 12.12 -40.57
C GLY A 5 30.80 12.40 -39.87
N ALA A 6 29.83 11.49 -40.02
CA ALA A 6 28.59 11.53 -39.25
C ALA A 6 28.86 10.94 -37.86
N LEU A 7 28.76 11.80 -36.84
CA LEU A 7 28.83 11.41 -35.42
C LEU A 7 27.42 10.95 -35.00
N LEU A 8 27.24 9.64 -34.81
CA LEU A 8 26.05 9.08 -34.19
C LEU A 8 26.15 9.32 -32.67
N VAL A 9 25.39 10.29 -32.17
CA VAL A 9 25.16 10.49 -30.75
C VAL A 9 24.10 9.49 -30.29
N LEU A 10 24.53 8.42 -29.63
CA LEU A 10 23.65 7.54 -28.87
C LEU A 10 23.18 8.27 -27.61
N VAL A 11 21.95 8.77 -27.61
CA VAL A 11 21.28 9.25 -26.40
C VAL A 11 20.75 8.02 -25.65
N ALA A 12 21.48 7.61 -24.60
CA ALA A 12 21.00 6.61 -23.65
C ALA A 12 19.95 7.27 -22.73
N LEU A 13 18.66 7.11 -23.04
CA LEU A 13 17.59 7.31 -22.06
C LEU A 13 17.60 6.12 -21.09
N GLY A 14 18.41 6.21 -20.05
CA GLY A 14 18.33 5.32 -18.90
C GLY A 14 17.13 5.73 -18.04
N ALA A 15 16.00 5.06 -18.20
CA ALA A 15 14.98 5.02 -17.15
C ALA A 15 15.57 4.22 -15.98
N ALA A 16 16.07 4.92 -14.96
CA ALA A 16 16.45 4.29 -13.71
C ALA A 16 15.18 3.69 -13.09
N ALA A 17 15.06 2.37 -13.10
CA ALA A 17 14.16 1.67 -12.21
C ALA A 17 14.72 1.88 -10.80
N GLU A 18 14.24 2.91 -10.11
CA GLU A 18 14.58 3.13 -8.70
C GLU A 18 14.13 1.90 -7.92
N ALA A 19 15.07 1.26 -7.23
CA ALA A 19 14.76 0.16 -6.34
C ALA A 19 13.76 0.65 -5.27
N PRO A 20 12.81 -0.21 -4.85
CA PRO A 20 11.91 0.16 -3.76
C PRO A 20 12.73 0.55 -2.54
N SER A 21 12.41 1.70 -1.94
CA SER A 21 13.08 2.15 -0.73
C SER A 21 12.85 1.18 0.43
N ASP A 22 13.74 1.18 1.42
CA ASP A 22 13.58 0.37 2.63
C ASP A 22 12.21 0.60 3.28
N ALA A 23 11.72 1.85 3.30
CA ALA A 23 10.40 2.18 3.81
C ALA A 23 9.24 1.53 3.02
N ALA A 24 9.37 1.43 1.69
CA ALA A 24 8.37 0.76 0.85
C ALA A 24 8.38 -0.77 1.07
N VAL A 25 9.57 -1.35 1.26
CA VAL A 25 9.72 -2.77 1.60
C VAL A 25 9.10 -3.07 2.97
N GLU A 26 9.42 -2.28 3.99
CA GLU A 26 8.86 -2.40 5.34
C GLU A 26 7.33 -2.27 5.32
N LEU A 27 6.79 -1.27 4.63
CA LEU A 27 5.34 -1.09 4.51
C LEU A 27 4.67 -2.30 3.83
N SER A 28 5.31 -2.89 2.81
CA SER A 28 4.81 -4.09 2.16
C SER A 28 4.80 -5.30 3.09
N GLN A 29 5.82 -5.46 3.94
CA GLN A 29 5.86 -6.54 4.93
C GLN A 29 4.77 -6.37 5.98
N LEU A 30 4.59 -5.15 6.50
CA LEU A 30 3.52 -4.83 7.44
C LEU A 30 2.13 -5.09 6.81
N ARG A 31 1.94 -4.76 5.53
CA ARG A 31 0.69 -5.02 4.81
C ARG A 31 0.38 -6.51 4.73
N GLU A 32 1.40 -7.34 4.51
CA GLU A 32 1.22 -8.79 4.44
C GLU A 32 0.91 -9.40 5.81
N SER A 33 1.65 -9.00 6.85
CA SER A 33 1.33 -9.43 8.23
C SER A 33 -0.09 -9.01 8.65
N ALA A 34 -0.53 -7.82 8.25
CA ALA A 34 -1.91 -7.37 8.48
C ALA A 34 -2.93 -8.18 7.66
N ARG A 35 -2.61 -8.57 6.42
CA ARG A 35 -3.47 -9.45 5.60
C ARG A 35 -3.69 -10.79 6.29
N GLU A 36 -2.61 -11.41 6.78
CA GLU A 36 -2.67 -12.68 7.51
C GLU A 36 -3.54 -12.56 8.77
N ALA A 37 -3.32 -11.52 9.59
CA ALA A 37 -4.12 -11.24 10.78
C ALA A 37 -5.62 -11.02 10.47
N LEU A 38 -5.94 -10.33 9.36
CA LEU A 38 -7.31 -10.09 8.93
C LEU A 38 -7.97 -11.33 8.31
N SER A 39 -7.21 -12.28 7.77
CA SER A 39 -7.74 -13.44 7.03
C SER A 39 -8.67 -14.32 7.88
N THR A 40 -8.39 -14.46 9.17
CA THR A 40 -9.21 -15.26 10.10
C THR A 40 -10.55 -14.58 10.39
N SER A 41 -10.51 -13.32 10.80
CA SER A 41 -11.70 -12.61 11.31
C SER A 41 -12.49 -11.88 10.23
N CYS A 42 -11.79 -11.28 9.26
CA CYS A 42 -12.38 -10.43 8.21
C CYS A 42 -12.45 -11.16 6.86
N GLY A 43 -11.60 -12.16 6.63
CA GLY A 43 -11.53 -12.89 5.36
C GLY A 43 -12.83 -13.55 4.94
N ARG A 44 -13.69 -13.98 5.89
CA ARG A 44 -15.03 -14.50 5.56
C ARG A 44 -15.82 -13.57 4.64
N CYS A 45 -15.75 -12.25 4.84
CA CYS A 45 -16.46 -11.29 4.00
C CYS A 45 -15.56 -10.62 2.94
N HIS A 46 -14.27 -10.47 3.25
CA HIS A 46 -13.32 -9.64 2.49
C HIS A 46 -12.32 -10.44 1.65
N ASP A 47 -12.46 -11.76 1.50
CA ASP A 47 -11.63 -12.56 0.60
C ASP A 47 -12.50 -13.05 -0.56
N ARG A 48 -12.31 -12.50 -1.77
CA ARG A 48 -13.14 -12.85 -2.93
C ARG A 48 -13.11 -14.33 -3.33
N THR A 49 -12.12 -15.08 -2.85
CA THR A 49 -11.99 -16.51 -3.16
C THR A 49 -12.91 -17.38 -2.30
N ARG A 50 -13.45 -16.84 -1.20
CA ARG A 50 -14.35 -17.57 -0.30
C ARG A 50 -15.80 -17.47 -0.80
N SER A 51 -16.54 -18.56 -0.71
CA SER A 51 -17.99 -18.59 -0.99
C SER A 51 -18.83 -17.70 -0.06
N THR A 52 -18.25 -17.27 1.05
CA THR A 52 -18.87 -16.38 2.03
C THR A 52 -18.61 -14.89 1.77
N ALA A 53 -17.83 -14.56 0.74
CA ALA A 53 -17.48 -13.20 0.37
C ALA A 53 -18.73 -12.36 0.11
N ARG A 54 -18.73 -11.11 0.58
CA ARG A 54 -19.86 -10.20 0.42
C ARG A 54 -19.50 -9.09 -0.56
N PRO A 55 -20.26 -8.88 -1.66
CA PRO A 55 -19.94 -7.84 -2.64
C PRO A 55 -19.76 -6.44 -2.02
N ALA A 56 -20.57 -6.09 -1.02
CA ALA A 56 -20.43 -4.82 -0.32
C ALA A 56 -19.13 -4.68 0.48
N ALA A 57 -18.62 -5.78 1.05
CA ALA A 57 -17.36 -5.81 1.81
C ALA A 57 -16.15 -5.68 0.88
N LEU A 58 -16.14 -6.41 -0.24
CA LEU A 58 -15.08 -6.37 -1.25
C LEU A 58 -14.88 -4.97 -1.87
N ARG A 59 -15.95 -4.15 -1.92
CA ARG A 59 -15.83 -2.76 -2.36
C ARG A 59 -15.00 -1.89 -1.41
N ILE A 60 -14.94 -2.23 -0.12
CA ILE A 60 -14.12 -1.53 0.87
C ILE A 60 -12.67 -2.00 0.72
N PHE A 61 -12.44 -3.32 0.82
CA PHE A 61 -11.16 -3.96 0.52
C PHE A 61 -11.35 -5.44 0.22
N ASP A 62 -10.42 -6.00 -0.54
CA ASP A 62 -10.33 -7.43 -0.84
C ASP A 62 -8.95 -7.96 -0.46
N LEU A 63 -8.89 -8.85 0.54
CA LEU A 63 -7.66 -9.48 1.03
C LEU A 63 -6.96 -10.36 -0.01
N HIS A 64 -7.56 -10.60 -1.18
CA HIS A 64 -6.88 -11.24 -2.30
C HIS A 64 -6.09 -10.24 -3.17
N GLU A 65 -6.41 -8.95 -3.14
CA GLU A 65 -5.66 -7.92 -3.88
C GLU A 65 -4.31 -7.66 -3.21
N ARG A 66 -3.20 -7.64 -3.96
CA ARG A 66 -1.87 -7.37 -3.39
C ARG A 66 -1.86 -6.08 -2.59
N ASP A 67 -2.44 -5.03 -3.15
CA ASP A 67 -2.52 -3.68 -2.57
C ASP A 67 -3.90 -3.40 -1.96
N TRP A 68 -4.47 -4.38 -1.24
CA TRP A 68 -5.83 -4.35 -0.69
C TRP A 68 -6.18 -3.09 0.12
N SER A 69 -5.19 -2.47 0.76
CA SER A 69 -5.36 -1.27 1.59
C SER A 69 -5.49 0.01 0.78
N ALA A 70 -5.08 0.02 -0.49
CA ALA A 70 -4.92 1.24 -1.28
C ALA A 70 -6.23 2.05 -1.43
N ARG A 71 -7.38 1.37 -1.40
CA ARG A 71 -8.72 1.98 -1.49
C ARG A 71 -9.38 2.24 -0.15
N VAL A 72 -8.80 1.76 0.94
CA VAL A 72 -9.32 1.96 2.29
C VAL A 72 -9.03 3.39 2.71
N THR A 73 -10.07 4.19 2.91
CA THR A 73 -9.98 5.56 3.44
C THR A 73 -9.62 5.57 4.92
N ASP A 74 -9.09 6.68 5.43
CA ASP A 74 -8.71 6.79 6.85
C ASP A 74 -9.92 6.54 7.78
N VAL A 75 -11.10 7.06 7.42
CA VAL A 75 -12.36 6.77 8.14
C VAL A 75 -12.68 5.27 8.16
N GLN A 76 -12.45 4.57 7.05
CA GLN A 76 -12.64 3.11 7.01
C GLN A 76 -11.57 2.36 7.83
N MET A 77 -10.35 2.88 7.94
CA MET A 77 -9.33 2.32 8.83
C MET A 77 -9.73 2.44 10.29
N ASP A 78 -10.29 3.57 10.70
CA ASP A 78 -10.78 3.77 12.07
C ASP A 78 -11.92 2.78 12.38
N HIS A 79 -12.88 2.65 11.45
CA HIS A 79 -13.94 1.65 11.56
C HIS A 79 -13.40 0.21 11.60
N MET A 80 -12.29 -0.11 10.93
CA MET A 80 -11.69 -1.45 11.04
C MET A 80 -11.25 -1.74 12.47
N VAL A 81 -10.60 -0.77 13.13
CA VAL A 81 -10.12 -0.90 14.51
C VAL A 81 -11.28 -1.14 15.48
N GLU A 82 -12.36 -0.37 15.36
CA GLU A 82 -13.57 -0.54 16.18
C GLU A 82 -14.17 -1.95 16.08
N ARG A 83 -14.05 -2.59 14.91
CA ARG A 83 -14.59 -3.93 14.70
C ARG A 83 -13.75 -5.05 15.33
N PHE A 84 -12.50 -4.79 15.71
CA PHE A 84 -11.65 -5.82 16.31
C PHE A 84 -12.23 -6.36 17.63
N GLU A 85 -12.90 -5.51 18.40
CA GLU A 85 -13.58 -5.91 19.63
C GLU A 85 -14.79 -6.81 19.33
N GLY A 86 -15.63 -6.39 18.37
CA GLY A 86 -16.83 -7.13 17.98
C GLY A 86 -16.54 -8.53 17.42
N PHE A 87 -15.39 -8.70 16.75
CA PHE A 87 -14.96 -10.00 16.21
C PHE A 87 -14.07 -10.82 17.14
N ARG A 88 -13.79 -10.32 18.36
CA ARG A 88 -12.87 -10.97 19.32
C ARG A 88 -11.53 -11.36 18.69
N MET A 89 -11.00 -10.47 17.85
CA MET A 89 -9.70 -10.68 17.21
C MET A 89 -8.61 -10.90 18.28
N PRO A 90 -7.65 -11.82 18.09
CA PRO A 90 -6.53 -12.00 19.02
C PRO A 90 -5.73 -10.71 19.21
N GLN A 91 -5.13 -10.51 20.39
CA GLN A 91 -4.34 -9.30 20.68
C GLN A 91 -3.15 -9.13 19.73
N ALA A 92 -2.47 -10.24 19.38
CA ALA A 92 -1.34 -10.20 18.45
C ALA A 92 -1.78 -9.71 17.05
N ASP A 93 -2.90 -10.21 16.55
CA ASP A 93 -3.49 -9.80 15.27
C ASP A 93 -3.87 -8.31 15.30
N ARG A 94 -4.47 -7.83 16.38
CA ARG A 94 -4.76 -6.40 16.56
C ARG A 94 -3.50 -5.55 16.45
N VAL A 95 -2.41 -5.95 17.12
CA VAL A 95 -1.14 -5.22 17.07
C VAL A 95 -0.57 -5.20 15.65
N ALA A 96 -0.60 -6.33 14.93
CA ALA A 96 -0.11 -6.42 13.56
C ALA A 96 -0.89 -5.49 12.63
N VAL A 97 -2.23 -5.49 12.72
CA VAL A 97 -3.07 -4.62 11.88
C VAL A 97 -2.88 -3.14 12.26
N THR A 98 -2.88 -2.79 13.55
CA THR A 98 -2.66 -1.39 13.98
C THR A 98 -1.31 -0.86 13.50
N ARG A 99 -0.23 -1.63 13.63
CA ARG A 99 1.10 -1.21 13.15
C ARG A 99 1.11 -0.92 11.65
N PHE A 100 0.42 -1.74 10.86
CA PHE A 100 0.26 -1.50 9.44
C PHE A 100 -0.56 -0.23 9.15
N LEU A 101 -1.72 -0.06 9.80
CA LEU A 101 -2.57 1.11 9.59
C LEU A 101 -1.84 2.42 9.92
N ASP A 102 -1.05 2.45 10.99
CA ASP A 102 -0.27 3.62 11.36
C ASP A 102 0.84 3.93 10.33
N ALA A 103 1.56 2.91 9.86
CA ALA A 103 2.58 3.07 8.82
C ALA A 103 2.00 3.52 7.48
N GLU A 104 0.83 2.98 7.09
CA GLU A 104 0.11 3.34 5.87
C GLU A 104 -0.38 4.79 5.94
N ARG A 105 -0.93 5.24 7.08
CA ARG A 105 -1.30 6.66 7.29
C ARG A 105 -0.08 7.58 7.19
N ALA A 106 1.04 7.22 7.82
CA ALA A 106 2.27 8.00 7.75
C ALA A 106 2.81 8.10 6.32
N SER A 107 2.78 6.99 5.57
CA SER A 107 3.17 6.96 4.15
C SER A 107 2.29 7.86 3.30
N ARG A 108 0.97 7.82 3.48
CA ARG A 108 0.03 8.70 2.76
C ARG A 108 0.24 10.17 3.08
N ALA A 109 0.46 10.51 4.36
CA ALA A 109 0.75 11.87 4.79
C ALA A 109 2.05 12.42 4.17
N ALA A 110 3.08 11.58 4.06
CA ALA A 110 4.34 11.93 3.40
C ALA A 110 4.16 12.18 1.89
N LEU A 111 3.28 11.43 1.22
CA LEU A 111 2.95 11.65 -0.20
C LEU A 111 2.08 12.89 -0.43
N ALA A 112 1.22 13.25 0.53
CA ALA A 112 0.36 14.43 0.45
C ALA A 112 1.12 15.75 0.70
N THR A 113 2.26 15.69 1.39
CA THR A 113 3.11 16.86 1.68
C THR A 113 4.32 16.85 0.74
N PRO A 114 4.31 17.60 -0.38
CA PRO A 114 5.50 17.67 -1.23
C PRO A 114 6.66 18.31 -0.46
N PRO A 115 7.91 17.90 -0.70
CA PRO A 115 9.07 18.50 -0.06
C PRO A 115 9.12 20.01 -0.37
N VAL A 116 9.34 20.81 0.68
CA VAL A 116 9.30 22.28 0.64
C VAL A 116 10.30 22.85 -0.39
N ASP A 117 11.35 22.10 -0.70
CA ASP A 117 12.38 22.46 -1.68
C ASP A 117 11.91 22.36 -3.14
N ALA A 118 10.83 21.61 -3.44
CA ALA A 118 10.26 21.53 -4.78
C ALA A 118 9.36 22.74 -5.12
N ALA A 119 8.95 23.52 -4.13
CA ALA A 119 8.07 24.68 -4.31
C ALA A 119 8.83 25.98 -4.67
N ALA A 120 10.15 26.02 -4.47
CA ALA A 120 10.97 27.21 -4.70
C ALA A 120 11.49 27.38 -6.15
N ALA A 121 11.11 26.48 -7.07
CA ALA A 121 11.60 26.46 -8.45
C ALA A 121 10.55 26.88 -9.51
N ARG A 122 9.52 27.65 -9.13
CA ARG A 122 8.51 28.18 -10.07
C ARG A 122 8.56 29.69 -10.17
#